data_AF-A0A4Q7DMU1-F1
#
_entry.id   AF-A0A4Q7DMU1-F1
#
_cell.length_a   1.000
_cell.length_b   1.000
_cell.length_c   1.000
_cell.angle_alpha   90.00
_cell.angle_beta   90.00
_cell.angle_gamma   90.00
#
_symmetry.space_group_name_H-M   'P 1'
#
loop_
_entity.id
_entity.type
_entity.pdbx_description
1 polymer ?
#
loop_
_entity_poly.entity_id
_entity_poly.type
_entity_poly.pdbx_seq_one_letter_code
_entity_poly.pdbx_strand_id
1 'polypeptide(L)'
;MKIFVSYISRLLLYQFCVIMATLLGIVWIVYSMKTIDMIVNRGLTFIDFLKITIYLIPHIAFIVTPFALLFTTIITLYRLLSDNELNVLKSSGLSELQISKPVLYFMVLILSLHYAISLYLLPMSYTGFKSSQNYFRNHYASILLEENIFNSQSKVTFYVYKKHENTYEGIVVYDGRSPSVSKFISAQKGAIIKNDGMTFFQLYNGTHQEKNLKTGQVSILYFDKYSLNLVANDKADVRTIEPQEKFVWQLLSTDPEGVKISNQARVHGHFRISWPLYCVSSIVLVLSVLLTKRYKQMQSPVQKIQLVGIVLLTVILPMLFHNIAIHNLYFIPLMYLSPLLQSFIGFYKLRRGTV
;
A
#
# COMPACT_ATOMS: atom_id res chain seq x y z
N MET A 1 -19.03 -35.33 -14.58
CA MET A 1 -18.24 -34.08 -14.66
C MET A 1 -18.78 -32.92 -13.80
N LYS A 2 -20.08 -32.55 -13.84
CA LYS A 2 -20.60 -31.38 -13.09
C LYS A 2 -20.36 -31.45 -11.56
N ILE A 3 -20.55 -32.63 -10.96
CA ILE A 3 -20.35 -32.84 -9.52
C ILE A 3 -18.88 -32.59 -9.12
N PHE A 4 -17.94 -33.14 -9.89
CA PHE A 4 -16.50 -32.95 -9.70
C PHE A 4 -16.08 -31.48 -9.80
N VAL A 5 -16.55 -30.77 -10.84
CA VAL A 5 -16.26 -29.34 -11.02
C VAL A 5 -16.79 -28.53 -9.83
N SER A 6 -18.03 -28.78 -9.40
CA SER A 6 -18.60 -28.10 -8.24
C SER A 6 -17.87 -28.43 -6.94
N TYR A 7 -17.39 -29.65 -6.77
CA TYR A 7 -16.64 -30.06 -5.58
C TYR A 7 -15.30 -29.31 -5.49
N ILE A 8 -14.49 -29.33 -6.55
CA ILE A 8 -13.21 -28.61 -6.57
C ILE A 8 -13.42 -27.11 -6.43
N SER A 9 -14.40 -26.51 -7.12
CA SER A 9 -14.63 -25.07 -7.02
C SER A 9 -15.01 -24.63 -5.60
N ARG A 10 -15.82 -25.43 -4.87
CA ARG A 10 -16.12 -25.14 -3.45
C ARG A 10 -14.89 -25.27 -2.57
N LEU A 11 -14.07 -26.30 -2.81
CA LEU A 11 -12.82 -26.51 -2.07
C LEU A 11 -11.83 -25.36 -2.30
N LEU A 12 -11.66 -24.92 -3.55
CA LEU A 12 -10.83 -23.77 -3.92
C LEU A 12 -11.33 -22.49 -3.25
N LEU A 13 -12.64 -22.22 -3.30
CA LEU A 13 -13.21 -21.02 -2.70
C LEU A 13 -13.00 -20.98 -1.19
N TYR A 14 -13.28 -22.10 -0.50
CA TYR A 14 -13.05 -22.20 0.94
C TYR A 14 -11.58 -22.00 1.31
N GLN A 15 -10.66 -22.70 0.63
CA GLN A 15 -9.23 -22.57 0.89
C GLN A 15 -8.71 -21.16 0.56
N PHE A 16 -9.19 -20.55 -0.52
CA PHE A 16 -8.84 -19.18 -0.88
C PHE A 16 -9.27 -18.19 0.20
N CYS A 17 -10.50 -18.27 0.70
CA CYS A 17 -10.97 -17.39 1.76
C CYS A 17 -10.11 -17.52 3.03
N VAL A 18 -9.75 -18.74 3.44
CA VAL A 18 -8.90 -18.99 4.62
C VAL A 18 -7.48 -18.44 4.42
N ILE A 19 -6.86 -18.71 3.27
CA ILE A 19 -5.50 -18.27 2.97
C ILE A 19 -5.46 -16.75 2.80
N MET A 20 -6.45 -16.18 2.11
CA MET A 20 -6.58 -14.73 1.93
C MET A 20 -6.77 -14.04 3.28
N ALA A 21 -7.65 -14.53 4.15
CA ALA A 21 -7.83 -13.98 5.50
C ALA A 21 -6.55 -14.05 6.33
N THR A 22 -5.83 -15.17 6.28
CA THR A 22 -4.56 -15.36 6.98
C THR A 22 -3.50 -14.36 6.49
N LEU A 23 -3.28 -14.28 5.18
CA LEU A 23 -2.26 -13.38 4.61
C LEU A 23 -2.65 -11.90 4.79
N LEU A 24 -3.93 -11.56 4.60
CA LEU A 24 -4.46 -10.23 4.91
C LEU A 24 -4.17 -9.86 6.37
N GLY A 25 -4.49 -10.75 7.32
CA GLY A 25 -4.27 -10.52 8.75
C GLY A 25 -2.79 -10.30 9.11
N ILE A 26 -1.89 -11.16 8.61
CA ILE A 26 -0.44 -11.03 8.85
C ILE A 26 0.06 -9.68 8.34
N VAL A 27 -0.24 -9.35 7.08
CA VAL A 27 0.23 -8.12 6.47
C VAL A 27 -0.42 -6.91 7.15
N TRP A 28 -1.71 -6.98 7.49
CA TRP A 28 -2.41 -5.93 8.20
C TRP A 28 -1.79 -5.63 9.55
N ILE A 29 -1.38 -6.63 10.33
CA ILE A 29 -0.66 -6.43 11.60
C ILE A 29 0.66 -5.69 11.36
N VAL A 30 1.45 -6.10 10.37
CA VAL A 30 2.75 -5.47 10.05
C VAL A 30 2.57 -4.00 9.63
N TYR A 31 1.59 -3.69 8.80
CA TYR A 31 1.29 -2.30 8.41
C TYR A 31 0.70 -1.49 9.56
N SER A 32 -0.12 -2.12 10.38
CA SER A 32 -0.71 -1.53 11.59
C SER A 32 0.37 -1.09 12.55
N MET A 33 1.42 -1.89 12.77
CA MET A 33 2.54 -1.51 13.65
C MET A 33 3.24 -0.23 13.19
N LYS A 34 3.45 -0.04 11.88
CA LYS A 34 4.02 1.21 11.35
C LYS A 34 3.12 2.43 11.57
N THR A 35 1.83 2.21 11.80
CA THR A 35 0.84 3.26 12.01
C THR A 35 0.63 3.53 13.51
N ILE A 36 1.08 2.63 14.41
CA ILE A 36 1.01 2.83 15.87
C ILE A 36 1.84 4.01 16.33
N ASP A 37 2.95 4.33 15.65
CA ASP A 37 3.72 5.55 15.93
C ASP A 37 2.85 6.81 15.82
N MET A 38 1.78 6.80 15.02
CA MET A 38 0.82 7.89 14.96
C MET A 38 -0.11 7.93 16.18
N ILE A 39 -0.41 6.79 16.82
CA ILE A 39 -1.18 6.73 18.07
C ILE A 39 -0.34 7.29 19.21
N VAL A 40 0.85 6.73 19.41
CA VAL A 40 1.71 7.04 20.56
C VAL A 40 2.18 8.50 20.53
N ASN A 41 2.57 9.00 19.35
CA ASN A 41 3.14 10.35 19.24
C ASN A 41 2.11 11.45 18.88
N ARG A 42 0.85 11.11 18.57
CA ARG A 42 -0.14 12.11 18.10
C ARG A 42 -1.51 12.02 18.79
N GLY A 43 -1.65 11.16 19.80
CA GLY A 43 -2.85 11.06 20.64
C GLY A 43 -4.12 10.61 19.90
N LEU A 44 -3.98 9.78 18.86
CA LEU A 44 -5.12 9.21 18.15
C LEU A 44 -5.85 8.18 19.03
N THR A 45 -7.18 8.14 18.97
CA THR A 45 -7.94 7.09 19.64
C THR A 45 -7.79 5.75 18.91
N PHE A 46 -7.99 4.64 19.62
CA PHE A 46 -7.98 3.29 19.03
C PHE A 46 -9.01 3.14 17.89
N ILE A 47 -10.17 3.78 18.01
CA ILE A 47 -11.23 3.75 16.99
C ILE A 47 -10.77 4.48 15.72
N ASP A 48 -10.09 5.62 15.86
CA ASP A 48 -9.58 6.37 14.72
C ASP A 48 -8.47 5.61 13.99
N PHE A 49 -7.60 4.94 14.74
CA PHE A 49 -6.63 4.02 14.18
C PHE A 49 -7.30 2.89 13.37
N LEU A 50 -8.35 2.27 13.91
CA LEU A 50 -9.07 1.21 13.20
C LEU A 50 -9.69 1.73 11.90
N LYS A 51 -10.26 2.95 11.91
CA LYS A 51 -10.79 3.61 10.70
C LYS A 51 -9.71 3.87 9.66
N ILE A 52 -8.53 4.34 10.06
CA ILE A 52 -7.42 4.58 9.12
C ILE A 52 -6.92 3.25 8.54
N THR A 53 -6.74 2.24 9.39
CA THR A 53 -6.17 0.94 8.99
C THR A 53 -7.11 0.14 8.09
N ILE A 54 -8.43 0.36 8.16
CA ILE A 54 -9.39 -0.30 7.25
C ILE A 54 -9.19 0.13 5.79
N TYR A 55 -8.75 1.36 5.54
CA TYR A 55 -8.43 1.85 4.19
C TYR A 55 -7.18 1.18 3.61
N LEU A 56 -6.35 0.49 4.41
CA LEU A 56 -5.24 -0.29 3.89
C LEU A 56 -5.69 -1.65 3.34
N ILE A 57 -6.87 -2.16 3.74
CA ILE A 57 -7.32 -3.51 3.37
C ILE A 57 -7.34 -3.71 1.86
N PRO A 58 -7.89 -2.81 1.03
CA PRO A 58 -7.92 -3.01 -0.42
C PRO A 58 -6.53 -2.98 -1.05
N HIS A 59 -5.60 -2.20 -0.50
CA HIS A 59 -4.21 -2.20 -0.93
C HIS A 59 -3.50 -3.52 -0.58
N ILE A 60 -3.68 -4.01 0.64
CA ILE A 60 -3.11 -5.30 1.06
C ILE A 60 -3.73 -6.43 0.23
N ALA A 61 -5.04 -6.41 0.01
CA ALA A 61 -5.73 -7.37 -0.85
C ALA A 61 -5.19 -7.36 -2.27
N PHE A 62 -4.95 -6.18 -2.85
CA PHE A 62 -4.34 -6.05 -4.18
C PHE A 62 -2.97 -6.73 -4.25
N ILE A 63 -2.10 -6.54 -3.26
CA ILE A 63 -0.78 -7.17 -3.24
C ILE A 63 -0.91 -8.69 -3.00
N VAL A 64 -1.72 -9.11 -2.03
CA VAL A 64 -1.72 -10.49 -1.55
C VAL A 64 -2.48 -11.46 -2.47
N THR A 65 -3.43 -10.99 -3.28
CA THR A 65 -4.33 -11.85 -4.08
C THR A 65 -3.62 -12.88 -4.97
N PRO A 66 -2.59 -12.54 -5.78
CA PRO A 66 -1.89 -13.52 -6.62
C PRO A 66 -1.22 -14.63 -5.79
N PHE A 67 -0.68 -14.26 -4.62
CA PHE A 67 -0.07 -15.20 -3.69
C PHE A 67 -1.11 -16.14 -3.07
N ALA A 68 -2.20 -15.58 -2.57
CA ALA A 68 -3.28 -16.36 -1.98
C ALA A 68 -3.83 -17.38 -2.99
N LEU A 69 -4.01 -16.96 -4.24
CA LEU A 69 -4.49 -17.80 -5.34
C LEU A 69 -3.49 -18.92 -5.67
N LEU A 70 -2.20 -18.60 -5.72
CA LEU A 70 -1.12 -19.57 -5.94
C LEU A 70 -1.11 -20.63 -4.84
N PHE A 71 -1.08 -20.21 -3.57
CA PHE A 71 -1.04 -21.13 -2.43
C PHE A 71 -2.29 -22.00 -2.36
N THR A 72 -3.46 -21.41 -2.60
CA THR A 72 -4.74 -22.15 -2.67
C THR A 72 -4.65 -23.26 -3.70
N THR A 73 -4.19 -22.95 -4.91
CA THR A 73 -4.11 -23.91 -6.00
C THR A 73 -3.13 -25.03 -5.68
N ILE A 74 -1.96 -24.71 -5.12
CA ILE A 74 -0.96 -25.70 -4.70
C ILE A 74 -1.53 -26.62 -3.62
N ILE A 75 -2.11 -26.06 -2.54
CA ILE A 75 -2.63 -26.84 -1.41
C ILE A 75 -3.81 -27.72 -1.84
N THR A 76 -4.75 -27.18 -2.63
CA THR A 76 -5.87 -27.95 -3.16
C THR A 76 -5.38 -29.12 -4.02
N LEU A 77 -4.50 -28.87 -5.00
CA LEU A 77 -4.02 -29.91 -5.90
C LEU A 77 -3.16 -30.94 -5.16
N TYR A 78 -2.34 -30.50 -4.20
CA TYR A 78 -1.56 -31.39 -3.36
C TYR A 78 -2.44 -32.30 -2.50
N ARG A 79 -3.53 -31.77 -1.94
CA ARG A 79 -4.51 -32.58 -1.22
C ARG A 79 -5.16 -33.62 -2.12
N LEU A 80 -5.63 -33.24 -3.31
CA LEU A 80 -6.20 -34.18 -4.29
C LEU A 80 -5.20 -35.26 -4.73
N LEU A 81 -3.90 -34.93 -4.77
CA LEU A 81 -2.82 -35.89 -5.02
C LEU A 81 -2.61 -36.84 -3.83
N SER A 82 -2.58 -36.31 -2.61
CA SER A 82 -2.36 -37.07 -1.38
C SER A 82 -3.50 -38.06 -1.09
N ASP A 83 -4.74 -37.62 -1.33
CA ASP A 83 -5.95 -38.43 -1.15
C ASP A 83 -6.19 -39.39 -2.34
N ASN A 84 -5.23 -39.48 -3.29
CA ASN A 84 -5.30 -40.24 -4.53
C ASN A 84 -6.47 -39.90 -5.47
N GLU A 85 -7.30 -38.90 -5.16
CA GLU A 85 -8.41 -38.46 -6.00
C GLU A 85 -7.94 -38.07 -7.42
N LEU A 86 -6.80 -37.37 -7.52
CA LEU A 86 -6.23 -36.98 -8.81
C LEU A 86 -5.82 -38.19 -9.65
N ASN A 87 -5.26 -39.23 -9.02
CA ASN A 87 -4.82 -40.43 -9.70
C ASN A 87 -6.02 -41.24 -10.22
N VAL A 88 -7.11 -41.32 -9.45
CA VAL A 88 -8.37 -41.95 -9.87
C VAL A 88 -9.00 -41.22 -11.05
N LEU A 89 -8.97 -39.88 -11.05
CA LEU A 89 -9.51 -39.10 -12.16
C LEU A 89 -8.70 -39.34 -13.44
N LYS A 90 -7.37 -39.39 -13.35
CA LYS A 90 -6.51 -39.72 -14.49
C LYS A 90 -6.75 -41.13 -15.01
N SER A 91 -6.91 -42.13 -14.13
CA SER A 91 -7.18 -43.51 -14.55
C SER A 91 -8.57 -43.69 -15.17
N SER A 92 -9.53 -42.83 -14.82
CA SER A 92 -10.85 -42.78 -15.47
C SER A 92 -10.84 -42.19 -16.89
N GLY A 93 -9.67 -41.84 -17.44
CA GLY A 93 -9.51 -41.33 -18.81
C GLY A 93 -9.68 -39.82 -18.95
N LEU A 94 -9.73 -39.06 -17.84
CA LEU A 94 -9.81 -37.60 -17.91
C LEU A 94 -8.44 -37.01 -18.27
N SER A 95 -8.42 -36.18 -19.31
CA SER A 95 -7.23 -35.41 -19.72
C SER A 95 -6.86 -34.36 -18.67
N GLU A 96 -5.57 -33.98 -18.63
CA GLU A 96 -5.07 -32.92 -17.72
C GLU A 96 -5.79 -31.58 -17.94
N LEU A 97 -6.17 -31.29 -19.19
CA LEU A 97 -6.98 -30.13 -19.56
C LEU A 97 -8.39 -30.17 -18.97
N GLN A 98 -9.03 -31.34 -18.89
CA GLN A 98 -10.35 -31.47 -18.29
C GLN A 98 -10.29 -31.33 -16.76
N ILE A 99 -9.23 -31.85 -16.15
CA ILE A 99 -8.99 -31.74 -14.70
C ILE A 99 -8.71 -30.29 -14.28
N SER A 100 -8.05 -29.50 -15.14
CA SER A 100 -7.72 -28.10 -14.84
C SER A 100 -8.89 -27.11 -14.98
N LYS A 101 -9.96 -27.45 -15.70
CA LYS A 101 -11.15 -26.60 -15.92
C LYS A 101 -11.71 -25.93 -14.65
N PRO A 102 -12.00 -26.62 -13.53
CA PRO A 102 -12.51 -25.98 -12.31
C PRO A 102 -11.55 -24.92 -11.74
N VAL A 103 -10.24 -25.17 -11.82
CA VAL A 103 -9.21 -24.22 -11.37
C VAL A 103 -9.16 -23.01 -12.30
N LEU A 104 -9.30 -23.20 -13.62
CA LEU A 104 -9.33 -22.11 -14.60
C LEU A 104 -10.59 -21.25 -14.47
N TYR A 105 -11.75 -21.83 -14.19
CA TYR A 105 -12.96 -21.03 -13.90
C TYR A 105 -12.79 -20.19 -12.64
N PHE A 106 -12.21 -20.78 -11.59
CA PHE A 106 -11.90 -20.06 -10.36
C PHE A 106 -10.87 -18.94 -10.57
N MET A 107 -9.84 -19.19 -11.39
CA MET A 107 -8.87 -18.18 -11.81
C MET A 107 -9.55 -16.96 -12.43
N VAL A 108 -10.45 -17.17 -13.39
CA VAL A 108 -11.13 -16.07 -14.10
C VAL A 108 -12.00 -15.25 -13.13
N LEU A 109 -12.67 -15.90 -12.18
CA LEU A 109 -13.42 -15.23 -11.12
C LEU A 109 -12.51 -14.32 -10.28
N ILE A 110 -11.41 -14.87 -9.74
CA ILE A 110 -10.50 -14.12 -8.88
C ILE A 110 -9.77 -13.02 -9.66
N LEU A 111 -9.37 -13.28 -10.91
CA LEU A 111 -8.78 -12.27 -11.80
C LEU A 111 -9.71 -11.07 -11.98
N SER A 112 -11.00 -11.33 -12.22
CA SER A 112 -12.01 -10.28 -12.41
C SER A 112 -12.18 -9.43 -11.15
N LEU A 113 -12.26 -10.08 -9.97
CA LEU A 113 -12.30 -9.38 -8.68
C LEU A 113 -11.02 -8.58 -8.42
N HIS A 114 -9.86 -9.12 -8.78
CA HIS A 114 -8.58 -8.46 -8.58
C HIS A 114 -8.42 -7.22 -9.46
N TYR A 115 -8.90 -7.26 -10.71
CA TYR A 115 -8.99 -6.08 -11.56
C TYR A 115 -9.95 -5.03 -10.99
N ALA A 116 -11.10 -5.43 -10.46
CA ALA A 116 -12.01 -4.49 -9.80
C ALA A 116 -11.35 -3.79 -8.60
N ILE A 117 -10.57 -4.53 -7.80
CA ILE A 117 -9.77 -3.96 -6.71
C ILE A 117 -8.74 -2.96 -7.25
N SER A 118 -7.97 -3.36 -8.25
CA SER A 118 -6.87 -2.57 -8.82
C SER A 118 -7.33 -1.24 -9.44
N LEU A 119 -8.43 -1.28 -10.21
CA LEU A 119 -8.88 -0.14 -11.00
C LEU A 119 -9.72 0.85 -10.20
N TYR A 120 -10.55 0.37 -9.26
CA TYR A 120 -11.54 1.19 -8.56
C TYR A 120 -11.29 1.31 -7.06
N LEU A 121 -11.18 0.18 -6.35
CA LEU A 121 -11.08 0.20 -4.88
C LEU A 121 -9.75 0.80 -4.42
N LEU A 122 -8.66 0.57 -5.15
CA LEU A 122 -7.34 1.04 -4.77
C LEU A 122 -7.24 2.59 -4.68
N PRO A 123 -7.56 3.37 -5.74
CA PRO A 123 -7.52 4.84 -5.65
C PRO A 123 -8.51 5.40 -4.62
N MET A 124 -9.71 4.83 -4.49
CA MET A 124 -10.68 5.22 -3.45
C MET A 124 -10.14 4.99 -2.03
N SER A 125 -9.43 3.88 -1.83
CA SER A 125 -8.84 3.55 -0.53
C SER A 125 -7.70 4.48 -0.16
N TYR A 126 -6.83 4.81 -1.12
CA TYR A 126 -5.71 5.73 -0.91
C TYR A 126 -6.18 7.16 -0.63
N THR A 127 -7.18 7.64 -1.37
CA THR A 127 -7.78 8.97 -1.12
C THR A 127 -8.46 9.02 0.26
N GLY A 128 -9.16 7.96 0.66
CA GLY A 128 -9.74 7.81 2.01
C GLY A 128 -8.68 7.76 3.12
N PHE A 129 -7.59 7.01 2.92
CA PHE A 129 -6.47 6.93 3.86
C PHE A 129 -5.80 8.30 4.07
N LYS A 130 -5.48 9.00 2.98
CA LYS A 130 -4.78 10.29 3.05
C LYS A 130 -5.67 11.43 3.54
N SER A 131 -6.95 11.44 3.17
CA SER A 131 -7.92 12.40 3.73
C SER A 131 -8.07 12.22 5.24
N SER A 132 -8.16 10.97 5.71
CA SER A 132 -8.14 10.65 7.13
C SER A 132 -6.84 11.13 7.79
N GLN A 133 -5.68 10.78 7.23
CA GLN A 133 -4.38 11.22 7.76
C GLN A 133 -4.27 12.76 7.86
N ASN A 134 -4.77 13.49 6.86
CA ASN A 134 -4.78 14.95 6.87
C ASN A 134 -5.76 15.52 7.89
N TYR A 135 -6.97 14.96 7.98
CA TYR A 135 -7.95 15.33 9.01
C TYR A 135 -7.31 15.21 10.39
N PHE A 136 -6.66 14.08 10.66
CA PHE A 136 -5.97 13.85 11.93
C PHE A 136 -4.77 14.77 12.15
N ARG A 137 -3.94 14.99 11.14
CA ARG A 137 -2.81 15.95 11.24
C ARG A 137 -3.30 17.34 11.63
N ASN A 138 -4.39 17.81 11.04
CA ASN A 138 -4.92 19.15 11.30
C ASN A 138 -5.69 19.23 12.62
N HIS A 139 -6.41 18.17 12.99
CA HIS A 139 -7.26 18.14 14.19
C HIS A 139 -6.45 17.91 15.49
N TYR A 140 -5.31 17.22 15.38
CA TYR A 140 -4.41 16.83 16.48
C TYR A 140 -3.06 17.57 16.48
N ALA A 141 -2.90 18.61 15.65
CA ALA A 141 -1.74 19.51 15.72
C ALA A 141 -1.58 20.14 17.13
N SER A 142 -2.67 20.21 17.90
CA SER A 142 -2.68 20.65 19.30
C SER A 142 -2.06 19.65 20.30
N ILE A 143 -1.97 18.37 19.94
CA ILE A 143 -1.35 17.31 20.76
C ILE A 143 0.17 17.30 20.60
N LEU A 144 0.71 17.83 19.49
CA LEU A 144 2.15 17.87 19.20
C LEU A 144 2.98 18.81 20.10
N LEU A 145 2.34 19.50 21.05
CA LEU A 145 3.02 20.32 22.06
C LEU A 145 2.97 19.57 23.39
N GLU A 146 3.99 18.74 23.60
CA GLU A 146 4.29 18.12 24.89
C GLU A 146 4.99 19.13 25.80
N GLU A 147 4.72 19.05 27.11
CA GLU A 147 5.36 19.91 28.11
C GLU A 147 6.83 19.51 28.31
N ASN A 148 7.69 20.49 28.56
CA ASN A 148 9.11 20.30 28.87
C ASN A 148 9.97 19.59 27.80
N ILE A 149 9.47 19.45 26.56
CA ILE A 149 10.20 18.83 25.45
C ILE A 149 10.24 19.79 24.26
N PHE A 150 11.40 19.84 23.58
CA PHE A 150 11.55 20.58 22.33
C PHE A 150 10.93 19.79 21.17
N ASN A 151 9.75 20.21 20.72
CA ASN A 151 9.02 19.62 19.61
C ASN A 151 9.46 20.27 18.29
N SER A 152 10.20 19.54 17.45
CA SER A 152 10.70 20.05 16.16
C SER A 152 10.00 19.40 14.98
N GLN A 153 9.36 20.19 14.11
CA GLN A 153 8.82 19.75 12.82
C GLN A 153 9.11 20.78 11.72
N SER A 154 9.51 20.32 10.54
CA SER A 154 9.65 21.15 9.33
C SER A 154 10.39 22.48 9.54
N LYS A 155 11.49 22.46 10.32
CA LYS A 155 12.34 23.62 10.70
C LYS A 155 11.70 24.65 11.65
N VAL A 156 10.59 24.29 12.28
CA VAL A 156 10.01 25.04 13.41
C VAL A 156 10.16 24.20 14.67
N THR A 157 10.68 24.80 15.73
CA THR A 157 10.85 24.17 17.04
C THR A 157 10.00 24.89 18.07
N PHE A 158 9.18 24.13 18.79
CA PHE A 158 8.33 24.62 19.85
C PHE A 158 8.82 24.08 21.19
N TYR A 159 8.76 24.93 22.21
CA TYR A 159 8.94 24.57 23.60
C TYR A 159 7.81 25.17 24.41
N VAL A 160 7.21 24.36 25.28
CA VAL A 160 6.15 24.78 26.20
C VAL A 160 6.59 24.37 27.61
N TYR A 161 6.62 25.33 28.52
CA TYR A 161 6.97 25.07 29.91
C TYR A 161 5.85 24.34 30.66
N LYS A 162 4.60 24.80 30.53
CA LYS A 162 3.45 24.18 31.21
C LYS A 162 2.22 24.13 30.32
N LYS A 163 1.50 23.01 30.36
CA LYS A 163 0.27 22.79 29.60
C LYS A 163 -0.90 22.55 30.56
N HIS A 164 -1.99 23.30 30.39
CA HIS A 164 -3.25 23.15 31.12
C HIS A 164 -4.40 23.05 30.13
N GLU A 165 -4.90 21.82 29.90
CA GLU A 165 -5.96 21.47 28.93
C GLU A 165 -5.82 22.14 27.55
N ASN A 166 -6.27 23.39 27.41
CA ASN A 166 -6.28 24.18 26.17
C ASN A 166 -5.45 25.48 26.23
N THR A 167 -4.74 25.69 27.33
CA THR A 167 -3.88 26.85 27.59
C THR A 167 -2.44 26.39 27.84
N TYR A 168 -1.50 27.19 27.36
CA TYR A 168 -0.07 26.92 27.36
C TYR A 168 0.63 28.09 28.02
N GLU A 169 1.60 27.82 28.89
CA GLU A 169 2.38 28.83 29.59
C GLU A 169 3.87 28.67 29.27
N GLY A 170 4.58 29.80 29.16
CA GLY A 170 6.01 29.81 28.87
C GLY A 170 6.33 29.17 27.53
N ILE A 171 5.93 29.85 26.45
CA ILE A 171 6.04 29.34 25.09
C ILE A 171 7.24 29.97 24.41
N VAL A 172 8.07 29.13 23.79
CA VAL A 172 9.16 29.56 22.93
C VAL A 172 9.02 28.87 21.58
N VAL A 173 9.08 29.65 20.51
CA VAL A 173 9.02 29.17 19.14
C VAL A 173 10.24 29.69 18.38
N TYR A 174 10.97 28.77 17.77
CA TYR A 174 12.01 29.08 16.82
C TYR A 174 11.54 28.68 15.42
N ASP A 175 11.48 29.64 14.49
CA ASP A 175 11.08 29.40 13.11
C ASP A 175 12.27 29.71 12.17
N GLY A 176 12.87 28.62 11.68
CA GLY A 176 13.99 28.62 10.74
C GLY A 176 13.59 28.28 9.30
N ARG A 177 12.32 28.48 8.91
CA ARG A 177 11.86 28.13 7.55
C ARG A 177 12.48 28.99 6.46
N SER A 178 12.79 30.26 6.74
CA SER A 178 13.40 31.18 5.77
C SER A 178 14.93 31.12 5.83
N PRO A 179 15.63 30.86 4.71
CA PRO A 179 17.09 30.79 4.68
C PRO A 179 17.78 32.15 4.90
N SER A 180 17.07 33.27 4.77
CA SER A 180 17.61 34.62 4.97
C SER A 180 17.27 35.23 6.33
N VAL A 181 16.32 34.66 7.07
CA VAL A 181 15.76 35.24 8.28
C VAL A 181 15.38 34.13 9.27
N SER A 182 15.89 34.22 10.51
CA SER A 182 15.43 33.37 11.62
C SER A 182 14.49 34.16 12.53
N LYS A 183 13.37 33.55 12.92
CA LYS A 183 12.40 34.17 13.82
C LYS A 183 12.40 33.45 15.17
N PHE A 184 12.41 34.21 16.24
CA PHE A 184 12.30 33.72 17.61
C PHE A 184 11.14 34.40 18.29
N ILE A 185 10.17 33.63 18.76
CA ILE A 185 8.96 34.13 19.38
C ILE A 185 8.90 33.58 20.80
N SER A 186 8.72 34.47 21.78
CA SER A 186 8.53 34.10 23.19
C SER A 186 7.22 34.71 23.68
N ALA A 187 6.40 33.94 24.39
CA ALA A 187 5.11 34.39 24.91
C ALA A 187 4.80 33.81 26.28
N GLN A 188 4.12 34.60 27.12
CA GLN A 188 3.75 34.18 28.47
C GLN A 188 2.63 33.15 28.46
N LYS A 189 1.60 33.37 27.64
CA LYS A 189 0.43 32.50 27.52
C LYS A 189 0.13 32.21 26.05
N GLY A 190 -0.47 31.07 25.79
CA GLY A 190 -0.99 30.73 24.47
C GLY A 190 -2.21 29.84 24.56
N ALA A 191 -3.06 29.94 23.55
CA ALA A 191 -4.25 29.11 23.41
C ALA A 191 -4.40 28.68 21.95
N ILE A 192 -4.91 27.47 21.73
CA ILE A 192 -5.19 27.00 20.38
C ILE A 192 -6.63 27.36 20.02
N ILE A 193 -6.78 28.11 18.93
CA ILE A 193 -8.08 28.56 18.42
C ILE A 193 -8.26 27.96 17.03
N LYS A 194 -9.39 27.27 16.81
CA LYS A 194 -9.78 26.75 15.50
C LYS A 194 -10.71 27.79 14.85
N ASN A 195 -10.36 28.31 13.69
CA ASN A 195 -11.21 29.21 12.91
C ASN A 195 -11.18 28.78 11.44
N ASP A 196 -12.35 28.61 10.81
CA ASP A 196 -12.51 28.22 9.39
C ASP A 196 -11.64 27.03 8.93
N GLY A 197 -11.54 25.98 9.76
CA GLY A 197 -10.75 24.78 9.45
C GLY A 197 -9.22 24.95 9.58
N MET A 198 -8.75 26.14 9.97
CA MET A 198 -7.35 26.43 10.27
C MET A 198 -7.13 26.47 11.79
N THR A 199 -6.04 25.86 12.24
CA THR A 199 -5.66 25.81 13.66
C THR A 199 -4.60 26.87 13.94
N PHE A 200 -4.98 27.93 14.65
CA PHE A 200 -4.08 29.01 15.06
C PHE A 200 -3.61 28.81 16.49
N PHE A 201 -2.34 29.06 16.74
CA PHE A 201 -1.80 29.23 18.08
C PHE A 201 -1.75 30.71 18.42
N GLN A 202 -2.71 31.11 19.23
CA GLN A 202 -2.85 32.46 19.69
C GLN A 202 -1.92 32.66 20.88
N LEU A 203 -0.87 33.45 20.68
CA LEU A 203 0.08 33.83 21.71
C LEU A 203 -0.32 35.17 22.32
N TYR A 204 -0.10 35.31 23.62
CA TYR A 204 -0.42 36.48 24.41
C TYR A 204 0.80 36.98 25.16
N ASN A 205 0.97 38.31 25.19
CA ASN A 205 2.03 39.03 25.92
C ASN A 205 3.41 38.46 25.63
N GLY A 206 3.93 38.76 24.44
CA GLY A 206 5.17 38.16 23.95
C GLY A 206 6.02 39.09 23.11
N THR A 207 7.15 38.54 22.65
CA THR A 207 8.09 39.20 21.77
C THR A 207 8.31 38.35 20.53
N HIS A 208 8.34 39.01 19.37
CA HIS A 208 8.70 38.43 18.09
C HIS A 208 10.02 39.08 17.65
N GLN A 209 11.07 38.29 17.67
CA GLN A 209 12.41 38.70 17.26
C GLN A 209 12.70 38.14 15.87
N GLU A 210 13.01 39.02 14.93
CA GLU A 210 13.40 38.67 13.58
C GLU A 210 14.87 39.02 13.37
N LYS A 211 15.70 38.01 13.11
CA LYS A 211 17.13 38.18 12.84
C LYS A 211 17.42 37.92 11.37
N ASN A 212 17.93 38.95 10.70
CA ASN A 212 18.44 38.80 9.34
C ASN A 212 19.79 38.08 9.38
N LEU A 213 19.86 36.90 8.77
CA LEU A 213 21.05 36.04 8.82
C LEU A 213 22.21 36.57 7.98
N LYS A 214 21.97 37.52 7.07
CA LYS A 214 22.99 38.15 6.21
C LYS A 214 23.60 39.41 6.83
N THR A 215 22.79 40.25 7.46
CA THR A 215 23.24 41.53 8.03
C THR A 215 23.44 41.50 9.54
N GLY A 216 22.96 40.44 10.22
CA GLY A 216 23.00 40.33 11.69
C GLY A 216 22.03 41.25 12.42
N GLN A 217 21.26 42.08 11.70
CA GLN A 217 20.29 43.00 12.29
C GLN A 217 19.14 42.22 12.94
N VAL A 218 18.77 42.64 14.15
CA VAL A 218 17.67 42.06 14.93
C VAL A 218 16.58 43.10 15.08
N SER A 219 15.36 42.75 14.67
CA SER A 219 14.15 43.52 14.92
C SER A 219 13.34 42.85 16.01
N ILE A 220 12.92 43.58 17.03
CA ILE A 220 12.12 43.07 18.14
C ILE A 220 10.76 43.76 18.12
N LEU A 221 9.69 42.98 18.03
CA LEU A 221 8.31 43.45 18.10
C LEU A 221 7.64 42.89 19.36
N TYR A 222 7.14 43.77 20.21
CA TYR A 222 6.32 43.42 21.36
C TYR A 222 4.87 43.31 20.91
N PHE A 223 4.17 42.27 21.35
CA PHE A 223 2.76 42.07 21.00
C PHE A 223 1.94 41.67 22.23
N ASP A 224 0.72 42.20 22.30
CA ASP A 224 -0.29 41.74 23.26
C ASP A 224 -0.96 40.46 22.76
N LYS A 225 -1.18 40.37 21.44
CA LYS A 225 -1.82 39.23 20.78
C LYS A 225 -1.15 38.94 19.44
N TYR A 226 -0.67 37.72 19.26
CA TYR A 226 -0.04 37.27 18.01
C TYR A 226 -0.57 35.91 17.60
N SER A 227 -1.02 35.79 16.35
CA SER A 227 -1.60 34.55 15.83
C SER A 227 -0.55 33.83 14.99
N LEU A 228 0.04 32.78 15.55
CA LEU A 228 0.94 31.91 14.81
C LEU A 228 0.13 30.77 14.17
N ASN A 229 0.27 30.57 12.87
CA ASN A 229 -0.31 29.38 12.24
C ASN A 229 0.60 28.17 12.53
N LEU A 230 0.14 27.21 13.33
CA LEU A 230 0.88 25.97 13.63
C LEU A 230 0.99 25.09 12.39
N VAL A 231 -0.03 25.17 11.53
CA VAL A 231 0.03 24.61 10.19
C VAL A 231 0.72 25.65 9.35
N ALA A 232 2.06 25.60 9.33
CA ALA A 232 2.84 26.26 8.32
C ALA A 232 2.30 25.84 6.94
N ASN A 233 1.35 26.61 6.40
CA ASN A 233 1.16 26.70 4.97
C ASN A 233 2.43 27.39 4.47
N ASP A 234 3.48 26.59 4.25
CA ASP A 234 4.31 26.81 3.08
C ASP A 234 3.31 26.93 1.92
N LYS A 235 3.09 28.19 1.49
CA LYS A 235 2.23 28.62 0.39
C LYS A 235 1.41 27.51 -0.24
N ALA A 236 0.14 27.34 0.14
CA ALA A 236 -0.82 26.50 -0.58
C ALA A 236 -0.12 25.38 -1.37
N ASP A 237 0.64 24.53 -0.67
CA ASP A 237 1.39 23.47 -1.33
C ASP A 237 0.29 22.59 -1.89
N VAL A 238 -0.03 22.81 -3.17
CA VAL A 238 -1.12 22.16 -3.88
C VAL A 238 -0.77 20.70 -3.69
N ARG A 239 -1.50 20.07 -2.77
CA ARG A 239 -1.15 18.76 -2.24
C ARG A 239 -0.74 17.91 -3.43
N THR A 240 0.52 17.53 -3.48
CA THR A 240 1.01 16.70 -4.57
C THR A 240 0.29 15.37 -4.44
N ILE A 241 -0.75 15.20 -5.24
CA ILE A 241 -1.58 14.00 -5.23
C ILE A 241 -0.64 12.86 -5.57
N GLU A 242 -0.41 11.98 -4.59
CA GLU A 242 0.51 10.87 -4.78
C GLU A 242 0.01 10.01 -5.95
N PRO A 243 0.91 9.40 -6.74
CA PRO A 243 0.50 8.54 -7.85
C PRO A 243 -0.46 7.41 -7.42
N GLN A 244 -0.40 7.03 -6.14
CA GLN A 244 -1.24 5.99 -5.57
C GLN A 244 -2.71 6.41 -5.40
N GLU A 245 -3.00 7.72 -5.38
CA GLU A 245 -4.34 8.26 -5.24
C GLU A 245 -5.07 8.46 -6.57
N LYS A 246 -4.32 8.62 -7.66
CA LYS A 246 -4.89 8.84 -9.00
C LYS A 246 -5.48 7.54 -9.56
N PHE A 247 -6.53 7.66 -10.35
CA PHE A 247 -7.07 6.53 -11.10
C PHE A 247 -6.13 6.11 -12.24
N VAL A 248 -6.26 4.87 -12.73
CA VAL A 248 -5.37 4.35 -13.78
C VAL A 248 -5.40 5.20 -15.05
N TRP A 249 -6.58 5.69 -15.47
CA TRP A 249 -6.67 6.56 -16.64
C TRP A 249 -5.96 7.90 -16.43
N GLN A 250 -6.00 8.46 -15.21
CA GLN A 250 -5.27 9.70 -14.87
C GLN A 250 -3.75 9.49 -14.79
N LEU A 251 -3.30 8.27 -14.45
CA LEU A 251 -1.87 7.91 -14.41
C LEU A 251 -1.29 7.69 -15.80
N LEU A 252 -2.11 7.28 -16.76
CA LEU A 252 -1.71 7.00 -18.14
C LEU A 252 -1.96 8.17 -19.09
N SER A 253 -2.88 9.07 -18.75
CA SER A 253 -3.09 10.31 -19.51
C SER A 253 -1.88 11.22 -19.42
N THR A 254 -1.69 12.06 -20.44
CA THR A 254 -0.72 13.16 -20.39
C THR A 254 -1.48 14.35 -19.82
N ASP A 255 -1.05 14.90 -18.68
CA ASP A 255 -1.75 16.01 -18.02
C ASP A 255 -1.90 17.18 -19.02
N PRO A 256 -3.13 17.64 -19.34
CA PRO A 256 -3.32 18.77 -20.24
C PRO A 256 -2.80 20.09 -19.64
N GLU A 257 -2.60 20.14 -18.31
CA GLU A 257 -2.15 21.33 -17.58
C GLU A 257 -0.62 21.49 -17.46
N GLY A 258 0.18 20.67 -18.17
CA GLY A 258 1.64 20.86 -18.24
C GLY A 258 2.41 20.50 -16.97
N VAL A 259 1.74 20.00 -15.92
CA VAL A 259 2.41 19.35 -14.79
C VAL A 259 3.00 18.04 -15.31
N LYS A 260 4.33 17.97 -15.46
CA LYS A 260 5.03 16.74 -15.85
C LYS A 260 4.66 15.63 -14.88
N ILE A 261 3.75 14.75 -15.30
CA ILE A 261 3.46 13.51 -14.58
C ILE A 261 4.78 12.77 -14.43
N SER A 262 5.19 12.55 -13.18
CA SER A 262 6.42 11.84 -12.88
C SER A 262 6.43 10.50 -13.60
N ASN A 263 7.57 10.14 -14.18
CA ASN A 263 7.81 8.83 -14.79
C ASN A 263 7.34 7.67 -13.88
N GLN A 264 7.48 7.85 -12.56
CA GLN A 264 7.02 6.91 -11.54
C GLN A 264 5.51 6.68 -11.58
N ALA A 265 4.71 7.72 -11.84
CA ALA A 265 3.25 7.62 -11.86
C ALA A 265 2.75 6.77 -13.04
N ARG A 266 3.35 6.92 -14.22
CA ARG A 266 3.04 6.07 -15.38
C ARG A 266 3.35 4.61 -15.09
N VAL A 267 4.49 4.33 -14.48
CA VAL A 267 4.91 2.98 -14.09
C VAL A 267 3.94 2.37 -13.09
N HIS A 268 3.46 3.14 -12.10
CA HIS A 268 2.42 2.68 -11.18
C HIS A 268 1.10 2.37 -11.90
N GLY A 269 0.71 3.16 -12.90
CA GLY A 269 -0.44 2.89 -13.75
C GLY A 269 -0.31 1.54 -14.48
N HIS A 270 0.85 1.30 -15.12
CA HIS A 270 1.13 0.03 -15.78
C HIS A 270 1.19 -1.15 -14.79
N PHE A 271 1.78 -0.95 -13.60
CA PHE A 271 1.83 -1.97 -12.55
C PHE A 271 0.43 -2.43 -12.13
N ARG A 272 -0.53 -1.50 -12.00
CA ARG A 272 -1.92 -1.84 -11.65
C ARG A 272 -2.61 -2.71 -12.70
N ILE A 273 -2.24 -2.58 -13.96
CA ILE A 273 -2.80 -3.38 -15.06
C ILE A 273 -2.07 -4.72 -15.16
N SER A 274 -0.74 -4.73 -15.00
CA SER A 274 0.09 -5.93 -15.16
C SER A 274 -0.01 -6.86 -13.96
N TRP A 275 -0.14 -6.33 -12.74
CA TRP A 275 -0.11 -7.12 -11.51
C TRP A 275 -1.19 -8.21 -11.46
N PRO A 276 -2.47 -7.95 -11.79
CA PRO A 276 -3.48 -9.01 -11.85
C PRO A 276 -3.20 -10.10 -12.89
N LEU A 277 -2.47 -9.81 -13.99
CA LEU A 277 -2.10 -10.83 -14.99
C LEU A 277 -1.23 -11.94 -14.39
N TYR A 278 -0.51 -11.66 -13.30
CA TYR A 278 0.26 -12.68 -12.60
C TYR A 278 -0.60 -13.73 -11.89
N CYS A 279 -1.89 -13.48 -11.66
CA CYS A 279 -2.82 -14.54 -11.23
C CYS A 279 -2.92 -15.66 -12.28
N VAL A 280 -2.94 -15.28 -13.56
CA VAL A 280 -3.03 -16.24 -14.67
C VAL A 280 -1.74 -17.03 -14.78
N SER A 281 -0.60 -16.35 -14.78
CA SER A 281 0.70 -17.01 -14.93
C SER A 281 0.98 -17.98 -13.78
N SER A 282 0.66 -17.57 -12.55
CA SER A 282 0.80 -18.38 -11.34
C SER A 282 -0.01 -19.67 -11.43
N ILE A 283 -1.29 -19.58 -11.78
CA ILE A 283 -2.16 -20.77 -11.87
C ILE A 283 -1.73 -21.70 -13.00
N VAL A 284 -1.47 -21.16 -14.20
CA VAL A 284 -1.12 -21.97 -15.36
C VAL A 284 0.21 -22.69 -15.14
N LEU A 285 1.19 -22.04 -14.50
CA LEU A 285 2.44 -22.69 -14.12
C LEU A 285 2.24 -23.79 -13.08
N VAL A 286 1.50 -23.52 -12.00
CA VAL A 286 1.22 -24.52 -10.96
C VAL A 286 0.50 -25.73 -11.56
N LEU A 287 -0.52 -25.52 -12.38
CA LEU A 287 -1.22 -26.60 -13.09
C LEU A 287 -0.27 -27.38 -13.99
N SER A 288 0.59 -26.71 -14.76
CA SER A 288 1.54 -27.37 -15.65
C SER A 288 2.55 -28.25 -14.90
N VAL A 289 2.95 -27.88 -13.68
CA VAL A 289 3.94 -28.65 -12.92
C VAL A 289 3.27 -29.81 -12.17
N LEU A 290 2.12 -29.57 -11.53
CA LEU A 290 1.46 -30.56 -10.69
C LEU A 290 0.64 -31.59 -11.49
N LEU A 291 0.10 -31.21 -12.66
CA LEU A 291 -0.66 -32.14 -13.49
C LEU A 291 0.26 -32.98 -14.39
N THR A 292 1.28 -32.41 -15.04
CA THR A 292 2.10 -33.14 -16.02
C THR A 292 2.98 -34.25 -15.41
N LYS A 293 3.35 -34.17 -14.12
CA LYS A 293 4.28 -35.12 -13.49
C LYS A 293 3.55 -36.25 -12.76
N ARG A 294 4.12 -37.48 -12.78
CA ARG A 294 3.58 -38.64 -12.04
C ARG A 294 3.77 -38.47 -10.53
N TYR A 295 2.83 -38.97 -9.71
CA TYR A 295 2.86 -38.87 -8.24
C TYR A 295 4.20 -39.33 -7.61
N LYS A 296 4.74 -40.49 -8.05
CA LYS A 296 6.05 -41.01 -7.60
C LYS A 296 7.22 -40.04 -7.86
N GLN A 297 7.14 -39.27 -8.93
CA GLN A 297 8.16 -38.28 -9.27
C GLN A 297 8.05 -37.03 -8.39
N MET A 298 6.84 -36.60 -8.02
CA MET A 298 6.60 -35.42 -7.17
C MET A 298 7.06 -35.58 -5.73
N GLN A 299 7.20 -36.81 -5.24
CA GLN A 299 7.77 -37.08 -3.92
C GLN A 299 9.30 -36.88 -3.86
N SER A 300 9.98 -36.83 -5.02
CA SER A 300 11.42 -36.55 -5.07
C SER A 300 11.72 -35.13 -4.57
N PRO A 301 12.74 -34.95 -3.70
CA PRO A 301 13.12 -33.64 -3.17
C PRO A 301 13.46 -32.63 -4.28
N VAL A 302 14.02 -33.11 -5.39
CA VAL A 302 14.37 -32.28 -6.57
C VAL A 302 13.14 -31.60 -7.16
N GLN A 303 12.00 -32.29 -7.21
CA GLN A 303 10.78 -31.73 -7.81
C GLN A 303 10.09 -30.71 -6.91
N LYS A 304 10.18 -30.90 -5.59
CA LYS A 304 9.72 -29.89 -4.62
C LYS A 304 10.55 -28.62 -4.74
N ILE A 305 11.87 -28.74 -4.86
CA ILE A 305 12.78 -27.59 -5.06
C ILE A 305 12.45 -26.86 -6.37
N GLN A 306 12.22 -27.59 -7.47
CA GLN A 306 11.82 -26.99 -8.75
C GLN A 306 10.49 -26.23 -8.65
N LEU A 307 9.47 -26.81 -7.99
CA LEU A 307 8.18 -26.16 -7.81
C LEU A 307 8.33 -24.87 -6.99
N VAL A 308 9.04 -24.92 -5.87
CA VAL A 308 9.31 -23.75 -5.02
C VAL A 308 10.08 -22.68 -5.80
N GLY A 309 11.08 -23.07 -6.60
CA GLY A 309 11.84 -22.14 -7.43
C GLY A 309 10.97 -21.43 -8.47
N ILE A 310 10.06 -22.14 -9.14
CA ILE A 310 9.11 -21.54 -10.09
C ILE A 310 8.17 -20.58 -9.37
N VAL A 311 7.64 -20.96 -8.21
CA VAL A 311 6.77 -20.10 -7.38
C VAL A 311 7.50 -18.83 -6.97
N LEU A 312 8.71 -18.93 -6.42
CA LEU A 312 9.52 -17.78 -6.05
C LEU A 312 9.80 -16.87 -7.25
N LEU A 313 10.09 -17.45 -8.41
CA LEU A 313 10.33 -16.70 -9.64
C LEU A 313 9.07 -15.94 -10.10
N THR A 314 7.88 -16.54 -10.02
CA THR A 314 6.61 -15.85 -10.33
C THR A 314 6.32 -14.69 -9.39
N VAL A 315 6.78 -14.78 -8.14
CA VAL A 315 6.62 -13.76 -7.10
C VAL A 315 7.61 -12.60 -7.26
N ILE A 316 8.89 -12.93 -7.49
CA ILE A 316 9.99 -11.96 -7.45
C ILE A 316 10.04 -11.12 -8.74
N LEU A 317 9.81 -11.73 -9.90
CA LEU A 317 9.91 -11.06 -11.20
C LEU A 317 9.07 -9.77 -11.32
N PRO A 318 7.76 -9.76 -10.97
CA PRO A 318 6.99 -8.53 -11.06
C PRO A 318 7.53 -7.40 -10.18
N MET A 319 8.06 -7.71 -8.99
CA MET A 319 8.67 -6.72 -8.10
C MET A 319 9.96 -6.16 -8.69
N LEU A 320 10.79 -7.01 -9.29
CA LEU A 320 12.00 -6.58 -10.00
C LEU A 320 11.68 -5.69 -11.20
N PHE A 321 10.74 -6.10 -12.05
CA PHE A 321 10.36 -5.30 -13.23
C PHE A 321 9.70 -3.98 -12.85
N HIS A 322 8.88 -3.96 -11.80
CA HIS A 322 8.33 -2.72 -11.26
C HIS A 322 9.45 -1.77 -10.82
N ASN A 323 10.43 -2.27 -10.04
CA ASN A 323 11.54 -1.46 -9.54
C ASN A 323 12.44 -0.92 -10.66
N ILE A 324 12.73 -1.74 -11.68
CA ILE A 324 13.52 -1.32 -12.84
C ILE A 324 12.75 -0.27 -13.68
N ALA A 325 11.44 -0.48 -13.87
CA ALA A 325 10.60 0.43 -14.65
C ALA A 325 10.47 1.82 -13.99
N ILE A 326 10.48 1.91 -12.66
CA ILE A 326 10.48 3.18 -11.91
C ILE A 326 11.64 4.09 -12.33
N HIS A 327 12.81 3.50 -12.58
CA HIS A 327 14.00 4.25 -12.99
C HIS A 327 14.06 4.51 -14.50
N ASN A 328 13.48 3.63 -15.32
CA ASN A 328 13.54 3.76 -16.77
C ASN A 328 12.28 3.20 -17.46
N LEU A 329 11.56 4.07 -18.19
CA LEU A 329 10.29 3.75 -18.86
C LEU A 329 10.41 2.66 -19.93
N TYR A 330 11.58 2.46 -20.52
CA TYR A 330 11.78 1.46 -21.57
C TYR A 330 11.49 0.02 -21.10
N PHE A 331 11.47 -0.24 -19.80
CA PHE A 331 11.22 -1.56 -19.23
C PHE A 331 9.74 -1.85 -18.91
N ILE A 332 8.82 -0.92 -19.16
CA ILE A 332 7.38 -1.16 -19.01
C ILE A 332 6.89 -2.40 -19.78
N PRO A 333 7.31 -2.65 -21.04
CA PRO A 333 6.89 -3.85 -21.77
C PRO A 333 7.24 -5.17 -21.07
N LEU A 334 8.34 -5.23 -20.31
CA LEU A 334 8.73 -6.46 -19.58
C LEU A 334 7.71 -6.85 -18.51
N MET A 335 7.02 -5.88 -17.93
CA MET A 335 5.97 -6.12 -16.91
C MET A 335 4.78 -6.89 -17.50
N TYR A 336 4.50 -6.72 -18.80
CA TYR A 336 3.44 -7.43 -19.51
C TYR A 336 3.94 -8.72 -20.14
N LEU A 337 5.16 -8.70 -20.67
CA LEU A 337 5.76 -9.83 -21.37
C LEU A 337 6.05 -10.99 -20.40
N SER A 338 6.44 -10.69 -19.15
CA SER A 338 6.71 -11.69 -18.11
C SER A 338 5.52 -12.63 -17.81
N PRO A 339 4.32 -12.15 -17.41
CA PRO A 339 3.20 -13.03 -17.11
C PRO A 339 2.68 -13.74 -18.36
N LEU A 340 2.77 -13.10 -19.55
CA LEU A 340 2.37 -13.72 -20.81
C LEU A 340 3.28 -14.90 -21.20
N LEU A 341 4.61 -14.73 -21.13
CA LEU A 341 5.55 -15.82 -21.40
C LEU A 341 5.38 -16.97 -20.42
N GLN A 342 5.24 -16.68 -19.12
CA GLN A 342 5.01 -17.69 -18.09
C GLN A 342 3.73 -18.50 -18.37
N SER A 343 2.65 -17.80 -18.73
CA SER A 343 1.37 -18.43 -19.09
C SER A 343 1.51 -19.29 -20.35
N PHE A 344 2.21 -18.81 -21.37
CA PHE A 344 2.47 -19.56 -22.61
C PHE A 344 3.27 -20.84 -22.35
N ILE A 345 4.36 -20.76 -21.57
CA ILE A 345 5.19 -21.92 -21.21
C ILE A 345 4.36 -22.94 -20.42
N GLY A 346 3.57 -22.50 -19.45
CA GLY A 346 2.74 -23.41 -18.66
C GLY A 346 1.64 -24.08 -19.49
N PHE A 347 0.96 -23.33 -20.38
CA PHE A 347 -0.05 -23.88 -21.27
C PHE A 347 0.54 -24.89 -22.26
N TYR A 348 1.72 -24.59 -22.82
CA TYR A 348 2.43 -25.49 -23.73
C TYR A 348 2.79 -26.82 -23.07
N LYS A 349 3.29 -26.78 -21.83
CA LYS A 349 3.58 -28.00 -21.04
C LYS A 349 2.32 -28.81 -20.76
N LEU A 350 1.25 -28.14 -20.37
CA LEU A 350 -0.03 -28.79 -20.05
C LEU A 350 -0.68 -29.45 -21.28
N ARG A 351 -0.47 -28.91 -22.48
CA ARG A 351 -0.88 -29.57 -23.73
C ARG A 351 -0.02 -30.79 -24.05
N ARG A 352 1.29 -30.73 -23.83
CA ARG A 352 2.19 -31.87 -24.07
C ARG A 352 1.96 -33.05 -23.11
N GLY A 353 1.49 -32.80 -21.89
CA GLY A 353 1.14 -33.85 -20.92
C GLY A 353 -0.12 -34.66 -21.27
N THR A 354 -0.90 -34.22 -22.27
CA THR A 354 -2.13 -34.91 -22.70
C THR A 354 -1.93 -35.95 -23.80
N VAL A 355 -0.71 -36.10 -24.32
CA VAL A 355 -0.30 -37.12 -25.32
C VAL A 355 0.62 -38.12 -24.62
#